data_AF-A0A956IIE0-F1
#
_entry.id   AF-A0A956IIE0-F1
#
_cell.length_a   1.000
_cell.length_b   1.000
_cell.length_c   1.000
_cell.angle_alpha   90.00
_cell.angle_beta   90.00
_cell.angle_gamma   90.00
#
_symmetry.space_group_name_H-M   'P 1'
#
loop_
_entity.id
_entity.type
_entity.pdbx_description
1 polymer ?
#
loop_
_entity_poly.entity_id
_entity_poly.type
_entity_poly.pdbx_seq_one_letter_code
_entity_poly.pdbx_strand_id
1 'polypeptide(L)'
;MRASAIAVALALLLAAGGAGAGPVEVERAKALFRAGASAYKAGNFAAAVLAFEQAHDLDPKPAIRFSTAQALRRWFAKSEDPSHLQRALAYYREYLDEVKTGGRVLDASRAKNEIEILLAQLGVPLSPTPAGEGEGGDDGSGSDGSARARPPARHNGLGTLMVDGPELAGHRVVVDGQEQSGWPVFVELSPGRHDVLVEAPGYRPLARTTTAVAGQLTLVDA
;
A
#
# COMPACT_ATOMS: atom_id res chain seq x y z
N MET A 1 39.25 20.89 -49.97
CA MET A 1 38.24 19.85 -50.28
C MET A 1 39.02 18.55 -50.47
N ARG A 2 38.98 17.55 -49.58
CA ARG A 2 37.83 16.71 -49.25
C ARG A 2 37.90 16.22 -47.80
N ALA A 3 36.75 16.23 -47.13
CA ALA A 3 36.54 15.67 -45.81
C ALA A 3 36.64 14.14 -45.84
N SER A 4 37.19 13.55 -44.77
CA SER A 4 36.96 12.14 -44.43
C SER A 4 36.50 12.05 -42.99
N ALA A 5 35.36 11.37 -42.84
CA ALA A 5 34.47 11.41 -41.70
C ALA A 5 34.78 10.31 -40.68
N ILE A 6 34.62 10.70 -39.41
CA ILE A 6 33.95 10.01 -38.29
C ILE A 6 33.61 8.52 -38.52
N ALA A 7 34.13 7.67 -37.64
CA ALA A 7 33.41 6.48 -37.16
C ALA A 7 33.72 6.28 -35.67
N VAL A 8 32.95 6.98 -34.83
CA VAL A 8 32.84 6.70 -33.40
C VAL A 8 31.87 5.53 -33.24
N ALA A 9 32.36 4.40 -32.77
CA ALA A 9 31.51 3.31 -32.29
C ALA A 9 31.88 3.02 -30.83
N LEU A 10 31.49 3.93 -29.94
CA LEU A 10 31.50 3.68 -28.50
C LEU A 10 30.20 2.92 -28.17
N ALA A 11 30.30 1.60 -28.11
CA ALA A 11 29.22 0.75 -27.63
C ALA A 11 29.02 1.01 -26.13
N LEU A 12 28.11 1.94 -25.82
CA LEU A 12 27.54 2.11 -24.49
C LEU A 12 26.67 0.88 -24.21
N LEU A 13 27.26 -0.09 -23.49
CA LEU A 13 26.50 -1.13 -22.81
C LEU A 13 25.64 -0.44 -21.74
N LEU A 14 24.36 -0.18 -22.06
CA LEU A 14 23.36 0.07 -21.04
C LEU A 14 23.13 -1.25 -20.29
N ALA A 15 23.87 -1.44 -19.19
CA ALA A 15 23.47 -2.35 -18.15
C ALA A 15 22.17 -1.80 -17.54
N ALA A 16 21.04 -2.34 -17.97
CA ALA A 16 19.77 -2.16 -17.29
C ALA A 16 19.92 -2.71 -15.87
N GLY A 17 20.10 -1.81 -14.91
CA GLY A 17 20.15 -2.14 -13.50
C GLY A 17 18.83 -2.76 -13.09
N GLY A 18 18.80 -4.09 -12.92
CA GLY A 18 17.83 -4.73 -12.06
C GLY A 18 18.08 -4.23 -10.64
N ALA A 19 17.49 -3.08 -10.31
CA ALA A 19 17.51 -2.52 -8.96
C ALA A 19 16.62 -3.40 -8.08
N GLY A 20 17.15 -4.56 -7.67
CA GLY A 20 16.62 -5.25 -6.51
C GLY A 20 16.70 -4.30 -5.32
N ALA A 21 15.63 -4.22 -4.53
CA ALA A 21 15.56 -3.44 -3.32
C ALA A 21 16.84 -3.64 -2.48
N GLY A 22 17.48 -2.53 -2.09
CA GLY A 22 18.64 -2.60 -1.22
C GLY A 22 18.28 -3.19 0.15
N PRO A 23 19.27 -3.57 0.98
CA PRO A 23 19.01 -4.15 2.29
C PRO A 23 18.10 -3.30 3.18
N VAL A 24 18.17 -1.97 3.05
CA VAL A 24 17.34 -1.02 3.80
C VAL A 24 15.89 -1.07 3.35
N GLU A 25 15.62 -1.06 2.04
CA GLU A 25 14.28 -1.17 1.47
C GLU A 25 13.63 -2.50 1.82
N VAL A 26 14.40 -3.60 1.83
CA VAL A 26 13.92 -4.92 2.24
C VAL A 26 13.50 -4.92 3.71
N GLU A 27 14.28 -4.34 4.62
CA GLU A 27 13.88 -4.24 6.03
C GLU A 27 12.66 -3.34 6.23
N ARG A 28 12.56 -2.23 5.48
CA ARG A 28 11.39 -1.37 5.49
C ARG A 28 10.13 -2.09 4.99
N ALA A 29 10.24 -2.87 3.90
CA ALA A 29 9.15 -3.69 3.38
C ALA A 29 8.68 -4.73 4.41
N LYS A 30 9.61 -5.38 5.13
CA LYS A 30 9.29 -6.31 6.22
C LYS A 30 8.56 -5.60 7.36
N ALA A 31 9.00 -4.41 7.76
CA ALA A 31 8.34 -3.63 8.81
C ALA A 31 6.90 -3.26 8.40
N LEU A 32 6.71 -2.77 7.18
CA LEU A 32 5.39 -2.47 6.62
C LEU A 32 4.50 -3.70 6.49
N PHE A 33 5.06 -4.85 6.10
CA PHE A 33 4.32 -6.10 6.04
C PHE A 33 3.85 -6.55 7.44
N ARG A 34 4.69 -6.40 8.48
CA ARG A 34 4.30 -6.68 9.87
C ARG A 34 3.20 -5.71 10.35
N ALA A 35 3.35 -4.42 10.06
CA ALA A 35 2.32 -3.42 10.36
C ALA A 35 0.99 -3.74 9.66
N GLY A 36 1.02 -4.15 8.39
CA GLY A 36 -0.17 -4.58 7.67
C GLY A 36 -0.82 -5.81 8.29
N ALA A 37 -0.03 -6.79 8.75
CA ALA A 37 -0.55 -7.96 9.44
C ALA A 37 -1.18 -7.61 10.80
N SER A 38 -0.55 -6.69 11.55
CA SER A 38 -1.06 -6.16 12.81
C SER A 38 -2.39 -5.41 12.62
N ALA A 39 -2.44 -4.51 11.63
CA ALA A 39 -3.66 -3.78 11.25
C ALA A 39 -4.78 -4.73 10.78
N TYR A 40 -4.43 -5.76 10.00
CA TYR A 40 -5.39 -6.77 9.56
C TYR A 40 -5.99 -7.53 10.76
N LYS A 41 -5.15 -7.92 11.73
CA LYS A 41 -5.59 -8.58 12.98
C LYS A 41 -6.48 -7.66 13.81
N ALA A 42 -6.16 -6.37 13.87
CA ALA A 42 -6.99 -5.34 14.53
C ALA A 42 -8.30 -5.05 13.77
N GLY A 43 -8.50 -5.63 12.58
CA GLY A 43 -9.69 -5.39 11.76
C GLY A 43 -9.70 -4.03 11.06
N ASN A 44 -8.60 -3.28 11.12
CA ASN A 44 -8.40 -2.05 10.36
C ASN A 44 -7.88 -2.39 8.96
N PHE A 45 -8.79 -2.86 8.10
CA PHE A 45 -8.42 -3.33 6.76
C PHE A 45 -7.94 -2.21 5.83
N ALA A 46 -8.37 -0.97 6.07
CA ALA A 46 -7.87 0.20 5.33
C ALA A 46 -6.37 0.40 5.57
N ALA A 47 -5.97 0.50 6.84
CA ALA A 47 -4.55 0.60 7.21
C ALA A 47 -3.74 -0.62 6.77
N ALA A 48 -4.32 -1.82 6.86
CA ALA A 48 -3.67 -3.06 6.41
C ALA A 48 -3.34 -3.01 4.92
N VAL A 49 -4.29 -2.59 4.08
CA VAL A 49 -4.08 -2.44 2.63
C VAL A 49 -2.99 -1.40 2.35
N LEU A 50 -3.05 -0.21 2.98
CA LEU A 50 -2.02 0.82 2.80
C LEU A 50 -0.62 0.32 3.17
N ALA A 51 -0.49 -0.44 4.26
CA ALA A 51 0.79 -0.99 4.69
C ALA A 51 1.29 -2.08 3.74
N PHE A 52 0.42 -3.01 3.31
CA PHE A 52 0.81 -4.08 2.39
C PHE A 52 1.16 -3.55 0.99
N GLU A 53 0.44 -2.55 0.48
CA GLU A 53 0.75 -1.94 -0.82
C GLU A 53 2.09 -1.22 -0.78
N GLN A 54 2.37 -0.42 0.26
CA GLN A 54 3.69 0.17 0.43
C GLN A 54 4.79 -0.88 0.61
N ALA A 55 4.51 -2.00 1.28
CA ALA A 55 5.46 -3.11 1.36
C ALA A 55 5.70 -3.76 -0.01
N HIS A 56 4.64 -3.90 -0.82
CA HIS A 56 4.69 -4.45 -2.17
C HIS A 56 5.49 -3.56 -3.11
N ASP A 57 5.31 -2.24 -3.03
CA ASP A 57 6.05 -1.25 -3.82
C ASP A 57 7.56 -1.31 -3.57
N LEU A 58 7.96 -1.68 -2.34
CA LEU A 58 9.37 -1.86 -1.96
C LEU A 58 9.89 -3.27 -2.28
N ASP A 59 9.08 -4.30 -2.10
CA ASP A 59 9.46 -5.70 -2.27
C ASP A 59 8.27 -6.51 -2.82
N PRO A 60 8.14 -6.65 -4.15
CA PRO A 60 6.93 -7.15 -4.80
C PRO A 60 6.78 -8.68 -4.75
N LYS A 61 6.86 -9.26 -3.56
CA LYS A 61 6.77 -10.71 -3.33
C LYS A 61 5.34 -11.24 -3.45
N PRO A 62 5.14 -12.48 -3.93
CA PRO A 62 3.83 -13.13 -3.98
C PRO A 62 3.11 -13.17 -2.63
N ALA A 63 3.86 -13.38 -1.54
CA ALA A 63 3.29 -13.42 -0.20
C ALA A 63 2.60 -12.09 0.18
N ILE A 64 3.14 -10.95 -0.28
CA ILE A 64 2.57 -9.62 -0.03
C ILE A 64 1.33 -9.40 -0.92
N ARG A 65 1.37 -9.80 -2.19
CA ARG A 65 0.19 -9.76 -3.08
C ARG A 65 -0.99 -10.52 -2.48
N PHE A 66 -0.75 -11.75 -2.03
CA PHE A 66 -1.78 -12.58 -1.41
C PHE A 66 -2.38 -11.93 -0.16
N SER A 67 -1.55 -11.38 0.73
CA SER A 67 -2.01 -10.68 1.93
C SER A 67 -2.82 -9.42 1.60
N THR A 68 -2.38 -8.66 0.59
CA THR A 68 -3.09 -7.46 0.11
C THR A 68 -4.48 -7.82 -0.41
N ALA A 69 -4.57 -8.87 -1.23
CA ALA A 69 -5.84 -9.37 -1.76
C ALA A 69 -6.80 -9.80 -0.64
N GLN A 70 -6.30 -10.52 0.37
CA GLN A 70 -7.10 -10.93 1.54
C GLN A 70 -7.58 -9.72 2.34
N ALA A 71 -6.74 -8.71 2.57
CA ALA A 71 -7.12 -7.47 3.25
C ALA A 71 -8.23 -6.72 2.50
N LEU A 72 -8.11 -6.59 1.18
CA LEU A 72 -9.11 -5.96 0.33
C LEU A 72 -10.47 -6.69 0.39
N ARG A 73 -10.50 -8.03 0.36
CA ARG A 73 -11.74 -8.80 0.54
C ARG A 73 -12.42 -8.51 1.88
N ARG A 74 -11.63 -8.43 2.95
CA ARG A 74 -12.16 -8.11 4.28
C ARG A 74 -12.63 -6.67 4.38
N TRP A 75 -11.98 -5.75 3.67
CA TRP A 75 -12.43 -4.37 3.58
C TRP A 75 -13.74 -4.25 2.81
N PHE A 76 -13.92 -4.97 1.71
CA PHE A 76 -15.22 -5.05 1.02
C PHE A 76 -16.33 -5.51 1.98
N ALA A 77 -16.08 -6.55 2.78
CA ALA A 77 -17.08 -7.05 3.74
C ALA A 77 -17.50 -6.01 4.81
N LYS A 78 -16.75 -4.90 4.97
CA LYS A 78 -17.11 -3.79 5.87
C LYS A 78 -17.61 -2.54 5.16
N SER A 79 -17.07 -2.25 3.98
CA SER A 79 -17.33 -1.00 3.23
C SER A 79 -18.39 -1.16 2.16
N GLU A 80 -18.64 -2.40 1.72
CA GLU A 80 -19.47 -2.76 0.57
C GLU A 80 -19.05 -2.09 -0.75
N ASP A 81 -17.87 -1.44 -0.80
CA ASP A 81 -17.34 -0.81 -1.99
C ASP A 81 -16.72 -1.88 -2.93
N PRO A 82 -17.32 -2.12 -4.11
CA PRO A 82 -16.85 -3.14 -5.06
C PRO A 82 -15.45 -2.88 -5.62
N SER A 83 -14.92 -1.65 -5.51
CA SER A 83 -13.56 -1.32 -5.96
C SER A 83 -12.51 -2.17 -5.24
N HIS A 84 -12.76 -2.54 -3.98
CA HIS A 84 -11.90 -3.43 -3.22
C HIS A 84 -11.88 -4.85 -3.79
N LEU A 85 -13.02 -5.35 -4.29
CA LEU A 85 -13.09 -6.65 -4.95
C LEU A 85 -12.34 -6.65 -6.29
N GLN A 86 -12.49 -5.59 -7.09
CA GLN A 86 -11.74 -5.46 -8.35
C GLN A 86 -10.22 -5.46 -8.11
N ARG A 87 -9.76 -4.73 -7.09
CA ARG A 87 -8.34 -4.70 -6.70
C ARG A 87 -7.87 -6.06 -6.15
N ALA A 88 -8.67 -6.71 -5.32
CA ALA A 88 -8.35 -8.05 -4.79
C ALA A 88 -8.20 -9.07 -5.93
N LEU A 89 -9.10 -9.01 -6.91
CA LEU A 89 -9.05 -9.85 -8.11
C LEU A 89 -7.77 -9.65 -8.91
N ALA A 90 -7.32 -8.41 -9.08
CA ALA A 90 -6.04 -8.10 -9.73
C ALA A 90 -4.85 -8.74 -8.99
N TYR A 91 -4.75 -8.57 -7.67
CA TYR A 91 -3.67 -9.18 -6.88
C TYR A 91 -3.70 -10.71 -6.89
N TYR A 92 -4.87 -11.36 -6.88
CA TYR A 92 -4.93 -12.82 -7.00
C TYR A 92 -4.52 -13.32 -8.38
N ARG A 93 -4.88 -12.60 -9.45
CA ARG A 93 -4.43 -12.95 -10.81
C ARG A 93 -2.90 -12.92 -10.87
N GLU A 94 -2.28 -11.83 -10.44
CA GLU A 94 -0.81 -11.73 -10.40
C GLU A 94 -0.17 -12.80 -9.50
N TYR A 95 -0.78 -13.08 -8.34
CA TYR A 95 -0.30 -14.14 -7.45
C TYR A 95 -0.33 -15.52 -8.13
N LEU A 96 -1.42 -15.86 -8.79
CA LEU A 96 -1.59 -17.13 -9.49
C LEU A 96 -0.79 -17.19 -10.80
N ASP A 97 -0.44 -16.04 -11.37
CA ASP A 97 0.47 -15.94 -12.52
C ASP A 97 1.90 -16.34 -12.16
N GLU A 98 2.35 -15.99 -10.95
CA GLU A 98 3.69 -16.33 -10.45
C GLU A 98 3.74 -17.67 -9.69
N VAL A 99 2.75 -17.94 -8.84
CA VAL A 99 2.74 -19.12 -7.95
C VAL A 99 1.78 -20.18 -8.44
N LYS A 100 2.32 -21.29 -8.97
CA LYS A 100 1.53 -22.37 -9.58
C LYS A 100 1.23 -23.56 -8.65
N THR A 101 1.99 -23.71 -7.56
CA THR A 101 1.85 -24.82 -6.61
C THR A 101 1.96 -24.33 -5.17
N GLY A 102 1.47 -25.13 -4.21
CA GLY A 102 1.52 -24.84 -2.78
C GLY A 102 0.16 -24.49 -2.16
N GLY A 103 0.10 -24.50 -0.82
CA GLY A 103 -1.17 -24.45 -0.07
C GLY A 103 -2.04 -23.23 -0.37
N ARG A 104 -1.43 -22.05 -0.60
CA ARG A 104 -2.16 -20.80 -0.86
C ARG A 104 -2.74 -20.70 -2.28
N VAL A 105 -2.32 -21.54 -3.22
CA VAL A 105 -2.81 -21.50 -4.62
C VAL A 105 -4.28 -21.89 -4.68
N LEU A 106 -4.68 -22.91 -3.92
CA LEU A 106 -6.08 -23.32 -3.84
C LEU A 106 -6.96 -22.22 -3.25
N ASP A 107 -6.49 -21.59 -2.16
CA ASP A 107 -7.20 -20.50 -1.50
C ASP A 107 -7.35 -19.28 -2.42
N ALA A 108 -6.27 -18.89 -3.11
CA ALA A 108 -6.29 -17.81 -4.08
C ALA A 108 -7.21 -18.11 -5.27
N SER A 109 -7.21 -19.34 -5.79
CA SER A 109 -8.06 -19.73 -6.92
C SER A 109 -9.54 -19.70 -6.54
N ARG A 110 -9.89 -20.22 -5.35
CA ARG A 110 -11.27 -20.14 -4.82
C ARG A 110 -11.70 -18.70 -4.63
N ALA A 111 -10.88 -17.90 -3.95
CA ALA A 111 -11.14 -16.49 -3.72
C ALA A 111 -11.34 -15.71 -5.03
N LYS A 112 -10.47 -15.92 -6.02
CA LYS A 112 -10.60 -15.32 -7.36
C LYS A 112 -11.96 -15.62 -7.99
N ASN A 113 -12.35 -16.90 -8.03
CA ASN A 113 -13.60 -17.32 -8.66
C ASN A 113 -14.83 -16.78 -7.91
N GLU A 114 -14.80 -16.79 -6.57
CA GLU A 114 -15.85 -16.17 -5.74
C GLU A 114 -16.01 -14.69 -6.06
N ILE A 115 -14.89 -13.95 -6.18
CA ILE A 115 -14.91 -12.52 -6.49
C ILE A 115 -15.45 -12.26 -7.90
N GLU A 116 -15.07 -13.06 -8.89
CA GLU A 116 -15.58 -12.92 -10.26
C GLU A 116 -17.10 -13.09 -10.33
N ILE A 117 -17.65 -14.04 -9.57
CA ILE A 117 -19.10 -14.23 -9.45
C ILE A 117 -19.75 -13.03 -8.78
N LEU A 118 -19.20 -12.56 -7.65
CA LEU A 118 -19.74 -11.41 -6.91
C LEU A 118 -19.74 -10.12 -7.75
N LEU A 119 -18.64 -9.83 -8.45
CA LEU A 119 -18.54 -8.66 -9.32
C LEU A 119 -19.56 -8.73 -10.47
N ALA A 120 -19.73 -9.91 -11.08
CA ALA A 120 -20.75 -10.11 -12.10
C ALA A 120 -22.18 -9.91 -11.57
N GLN A 121 -22.47 -10.39 -10.36
CA GLN A 121 -23.76 -10.17 -9.69
C GLN A 121 -24.03 -8.69 -9.39
N LEU A 122 -22.98 -7.95 -9.06
CA LEU A 122 -23.05 -6.50 -8.80
C LEU A 122 -23.05 -5.66 -10.09
N GLY A 123 -22.88 -6.27 -11.27
CA GLY A 123 -22.75 -5.54 -12.54
C GLY A 123 -21.47 -4.71 -12.64
N VAL A 124 -20.45 -5.03 -11.85
CA VAL A 124 -19.18 -4.30 -11.78
C VAL A 124 -18.15 -4.99 -12.68
N PRO A 125 -17.38 -4.26 -13.50
CA PRO A 125 -16.38 -4.88 -14.38
C PRO A 125 -15.29 -5.61 -13.59
N LEU A 126 -14.76 -6.70 -14.15
CA LEU A 126 -13.73 -7.54 -13.50
C LEU A 126 -12.33 -6.88 -13.43
N SER A 127 -12.16 -5.75 -14.09
CA SER A 127 -10.94 -4.96 -14.04
C SER A 127 -11.19 -3.76 -13.15
N PRO A 128 -10.22 -3.33 -12.32
CA PRO A 128 -10.37 -2.11 -11.54
C PRO A 128 -10.67 -0.95 -12.48
N THR A 129 -11.82 -0.31 -12.28
CA THR A 129 -12.08 0.98 -12.91
C THR A 129 -11.01 1.92 -12.38
N PRO A 130 -10.22 2.61 -13.24
CA PRO A 130 -9.26 3.58 -12.75
C PRO A 130 -10.00 4.55 -11.84
N ALA A 131 -9.58 4.62 -10.57
CA ALA A 131 -10.15 5.53 -9.59
C ALA A 131 -9.90 6.96 -10.08
N GLY A 132 -10.87 7.53 -10.81
CA GLY A 132 -10.64 8.79 -11.54
C GLY A 132 -11.77 9.30 -12.43
N GLU A 133 -12.77 8.50 -12.80
CA GLU A 133 -13.87 8.97 -13.65
C GLU A 133 -15.18 8.94 -12.87
N GLY A 134 -15.34 9.94 -12.01
CA GLY A 134 -16.67 10.48 -11.74
C GLY A 134 -17.08 11.28 -12.97
N GLU A 135 -18.29 11.03 -13.45
CA GLU A 135 -18.98 11.81 -14.48
C GLU A 135 -18.87 13.30 -14.17
N GLY A 136 -17.92 13.96 -14.83
CA GLY A 136 -17.89 15.40 -15.04
C GLY A 136 -17.95 15.61 -16.52
N GLY A 137 -19.14 15.86 -17.04
CA GLY A 137 -19.26 16.43 -18.38
C GLY A 137 -18.61 17.81 -18.34
N ASP A 138 -17.55 18.00 -19.14
CA ASP A 138 -17.34 19.23 -19.90
C ASP A 138 -16.26 19.02 -20.95
N ASP A 139 -16.49 19.71 -22.05
CA ASP A 139 -15.68 19.88 -23.25
C ASP A 139 -14.30 20.49 -22.99
N GLY A 140 -13.28 20.07 -23.76
CA GLY A 140 -12.00 20.78 -23.72
C GLY A 140 -10.78 20.02 -24.23
N SER A 141 -10.51 20.22 -25.52
CA SER A 141 -9.24 19.95 -26.21
C SER A 141 -7.98 20.28 -25.39
N GLY A 142 -7.00 19.38 -25.35
CA GLY A 142 -5.63 19.73 -24.97
C GLY A 142 -4.73 18.54 -24.64
N SER A 143 -3.92 18.12 -25.61
CA SER A 143 -2.81 17.18 -25.47
C SER A 143 -1.70 17.73 -24.56
N ASP A 144 -1.21 16.94 -23.60
CA ASP A 144 0.23 16.69 -23.50
C ASP A 144 0.56 15.42 -22.72
N GLY A 145 1.54 14.67 -23.23
CA GLY A 145 2.03 13.42 -22.67
C GLY A 145 3.12 13.67 -21.65
N SER A 146 2.85 13.36 -20.39
CA SER A 146 3.88 13.14 -19.40
C SER A 146 3.45 11.99 -18.49
N ALA A 147 4.39 11.06 -18.27
CA ALA A 147 4.22 9.81 -17.54
C ALA A 147 3.51 10.02 -16.20
N ARG A 148 2.24 9.64 -16.12
CA ARG A 148 1.46 9.68 -14.89
C ARG A 148 1.91 8.52 -13.98
N ALA A 149 2.67 8.87 -12.95
CA ALA A 149 2.60 8.14 -11.69
C ALA A 149 1.11 7.97 -11.34
N ARG A 150 0.70 6.73 -11.06
CA ARG A 150 -0.68 6.39 -10.71
C ARG A 150 -1.13 7.31 -9.56
N PRO A 151 -2.20 8.11 -9.71
CA PRO A 151 -2.66 8.94 -8.61
C PRO A 151 -3.08 8.03 -7.45
N PRO A 152 -2.66 8.33 -6.20
CA PRO A 152 -3.19 7.64 -5.04
C PRO A 152 -4.72 7.77 -5.05
N ALA A 153 -5.42 6.67 -4.75
CA ALA A 153 -6.88 6.67 -4.55
C ALA A 153 -7.27 7.82 -3.60
N ARG A 154 -8.48 8.37 -3.70
CA ARG A 154 -8.89 9.56 -2.95
C ARG A 154 -8.98 9.27 -1.44
N HIS A 155 -7.84 9.32 -0.76
CA HIS A 155 -7.74 9.71 0.64
C HIS A 155 -8.10 11.19 0.69
N ASN A 156 -8.63 11.70 1.80
CA ASN A 156 -9.06 13.10 1.95
C ASN A 156 -7.89 14.11 1.96
N GLY A 157 -6.80 13.81 1.24
CA GLY A 157 -5.48 14.41 1.40
C GLY A 157 -4.72 13.91 2.62
N LEU A 158 -5.33 13.12 3.50
CA LEU A 158 -4.75 12.69 4.78
C LEU A 158 -3.82 11.48 4.61
N GLY A 159 -2.81 11.40 5.48
CA GLY A 159 -2.03 10.18 5.73
C GLY A 159 -2.55 9.43 6.96
N THR A 160 -2.11 8.19 7.13
CA THR A 160 -2.43 7.38 8.31
C THR A 160 -1.18 7.16 9.13
N LEU A 161 -1.16 7.62 10.38
CA LEU A 161 -0.16 7.21 11.37
C LEU A 161 -0.63 5.92 12.03
N MET A 162 0.27 4.95 12.11
CA MET A 162 0.12 3.76 12.92
C MET A 162 1.23 3.73 13.96
N VAL A 163 0.85 3.65 15.24
CA VAL A 163 1.79 3.38 16.33
C VAL A 163 1.57 1.93 16.75
N ASP A 164 2.61 1.11 16.63
CA ASP A 164 2.57 -0.32 16.90
C ASP A 164 3.86 -0.79 17.58
N GLY A 165 3.80 -1.96 18.20
CA GLY A 165 4.88 -2.54 18.99
C GLY A 165 4.34 -3.65 19.90
N PRO A 166 5.16 -4.17 20.84
CA PRO A 166 4.67 -5.06 21.90
C PRO A 166 3.49 -4.43 22.64
N GLU A 167 2.49 -5.23 23.06
CA GLU A 167 1.36 -4.69 23.81
C GLU A 167 1.84 -4.13 25.16
N LEU A 168 1.76 -2.81 25.31
CA LEU A 168 2.22 -2.09 26.48
C LEU A 168 1.05 -1.89 27.46
N ALA A 169 1.05 -2.59 28.59
CA ALA A 169 0.01 -2.40 29.61
C ALA A 169 0.08 -0.99 30.23
N GLY A 170 -1.06 -0.30 30.32
CA GLY A 170 -1.11 1.06 30.85
C GLY A 170 -0.42 2.11 29.96
N HIS A 171 -0.30 1.83 28.66
CA HIS A 171 0.27 2.77 27.70
C HIS A 171 -0.53 4.06 27.61
N ARG A 172 0.19 5.13 27.26
CA ARG A 172 -0.34 6.43 26.90
C ARG A 172 0.31 6.87 25.60
N VAL A 173 -0.50 7.05 24.57
CA VAL A 173 -0.04 7.53 23.26
C VAL A 173 -0.59 8.93 23.04
N VAL A 174 0.26 9.88 22.70
CA VAL A 174 -0.11 11.27 22.41
C VAL A 174 0.40 11.62 21.02
N VAL A 175 -0.49 12.13 20.17
CA VAL A 175 -0.18 12.60 18.83
C VAL A 175 -0.61 14.07 18.73
N ASP A 176 0.34 14.96 18.45
CA ASP A 176 0.13 16.42 18.42
C ASP A 176 -0.58 16.97 19.67
N GLY A 177 -0.20 16.45 20.84
CA GLY A 177 -0.81 16.82 22.12
C GLY A 177 -2.17 16.18 22.41
N GLN A 178 -2.74 15.40 21.48
CA GLN A 178 -4.00 14.68 21.67
C GLN A 178 -3.76 13.24 22.08
N GLU A 179 -4.33 12.82 23.21
CA GLU A 179 -4.22 11.45 23.70
C GLU A 179 -5.06 10.49 22.85
N GLN A 180 -4.45 9.38 22.47
CA GLN A 180 -5.03 8.35 21.61
C GLN A 180 -5.26 7.09 22.44
N SER A 181 -6.32 6.36 22.10
CA SER A 181 -6.70 5.12 22.77
C SER A 181 -6.57 3.90 21.86
N GLY A 182 -6.43 2.73 22.49
CA GLY A 182 -6.30 1.44 21.81
C GLY A 182 -4.85 1.07 21.50
N TRP A 183 -4.65 -0.20 21.17
CA TRP A 183 -3.37 -0.72 20.71
C TRP A 183 -3.58 -1.80 19.65
N PRO A 184 -2.98 -1.70 18.45
CA PRO A 184 -2.22 -0.56 17.94
C PRO A 184 -3.08 0.71 17.81
N VAL A 185 -2.44 1.88 17.77
CA VAL A 185 -3.11 3.17 17.56
C VAL A 185 -3.10 3.52 16.07
N PHE A 186 -4.23 4.01 15.57
CA PHE A 186 -4.39 4.53 14.20
C PHE A 186 -4.92 5.96 14.26
N VAL A 187 -4.23 6.90 13.60
CA VAL A 187 -4.63 8.32 13.54
C VAL A 187 -4.57 8.81 12.10
N GLU A 188 -5.62 9.47 11.64
CA GLU A 188 -5.57 10.21 10.36
C GLU A 188 -4.92 11.58 10.58
N LEU A 189 -3.93 11.90 9.77
CA LEU A 189 -3.13 13.12 9.93
C LEU A 189 -3.09 13.89 8.61
N SER A 190 -3.08 15.22 8.71
CA SER A 190 -2.75 16.07 7.57
C SER A 190 -1.33 15.74 7.07
N PRO A 191 -1.00 15.94 5.79
CA PRO A 191 0.38 15.80 5.35
C PRO A 191 1.28 16.83 6.04
N GLY A 192 2.43 16.39 6.56
CA GLY A 192 3.33 17.28 7.29
C GLY A 192 4.02 16.59 8.46
N ARG A 193 4.68 17.40 9.30
CA ARG A 193 5.35 16.92 10.51
C ARG A 193 4.37 16.80 11.66
N HIS A 194 4.47 15.72 12.39
CA HIS A 194 3.65 15.40 13.56
C HIS A 194 4.51 14.86 14.68
N ASP A 195 4.17 15.23 15.91
CA ASP A 195 4.88 14.79 17.11
C ASP A 195 4.13 13.64 17.78
N VAL A 196 4.85 12.56 18.03
CA VAL A 196 4.33 11.33 18.66
C VAL A 196 5.08 11.09 19.95
N LEU A 197 4.34 10.92 21.04
CA LEU A 197 4.84 10.52 22.35
C LEU A 197 4.17 9.22 22.77
N VAL A 198 4.95 8.22 23.13
CA VAL A 198 4.47 6.96 23.71
C VAL A 198 5.11 6.77 25.08
N GLU A 199 4.27 6.56 26.08
CA GLU A 199 4.67 6.33 27.47
C GLU A 199 4.05 5.04 27.97
N ALA A 200 4.78 4.26 28.76
CA ALA A 200 4.24 3.09 29.45
C ALA A 200 5.00 2.84 30.76
N PRO A 201 4.35 2.35 31.82
CA PRO A 201 5.00 2.01 33.08
C PRO A 201 6.18 1.06 32.88
N GLY A 202 7.36 1.44 33.38
CA GLY A 202 8.59 0.64 33.27
C GLY A 202 9.35 0.78 31.94
N TYR A 203 8.84 1.57 31.00
CA TYR A 203 9.50 1.87 29.73
C TYR A 203 9.99 3.32 29.69
N ARG A 204 11.06 3.55 28.93
CA ARG A 204 11.49 4.92 28.64
C ARG A 204 10.49 5.56 27.67
N PRO A 205 10.03 6.80 27.90
CA PRO A 205 9.19 7.49 26.94
C PRO A 205 9.84 7.57 25.56
N LEU A 206 9.08 7.21 24.52
CA LEU A 206 9.46 7.41 23.14
C LEU A 206 8.85 8.71 22.65
N ALA A 207 9.68 9.72 22.40
CA ALA A 207 9.28 10.95 21.72
C ALA A 207 9.91 10.96 20.31
N ARG A 208 9.07 11.07 19.28
CA ARG A 208 9.49 11.03 17.88
C ARG A 208 8.67 12.00 17.04
N THR A 209 9.35 12.83 16.25
CA THR A 209 8.72 13.56 15.15
C THR A 209 8.70 12.69 13.91
N THR A 210 7.53 12.58 13.27
CA THR A 210 7.33 11.82 12.03
C THR A 210 6.74 12.71 10.96
N THR A 211 6.77 12.25 9.69
CA THR A 211 6.16 12.98 8.57
C THR A 211 5.05 12.13 7.96
N ALA A 212 3.81 12.59 8.11
CA ALA A 212 2.66 12.00 7.44
C ALA A 212 2.66 12.42 5.97
N VAL A 213 2.42 11.46 5.09
CA VAL A 213 2.27 11.69 3.65
C VAL A 213 0.86 11.30 3.24
N ALA A 214 0.23 12.14 2.41
CA ALA A 214 -1.10 11.90 1.90
C ALA A 214 -1.21 10.50 1.29
N GLY A 215 -2.16 9.71 1.79
CA GLY A 215 -2.41 8.37 1.28
C GLY A 215 -1.41 7.30 1.64
N GLN A 216 -0.49 7.58 2.55
CA GLN A 216 0.48 6.61 3.01
C GLN A 216 0.27 6.30 4.48
N LEU A 217 0.56 5.05 4.83
CA LEU A 217 0.72 4.65 6.21
C LEU A 217 2.14 4.96 6.67
N THR A 218 2.25 5.79 7.70
CA THR A 218 3.47 6.10 8.43
C THR A 218 3.51 5.25 9.68
N LEU A 219 4.49 4.35 9.78
CA LEU A 219 4.67 3.48 10.94
C LEU A 219 5.61 4.13 11.96
N VAL A 220 5.17 4.20 13.22
CA VAL A 220 6.02 4.46 14.39
C VAL A 220 6.09 3.18 15.21
N ASP A 221 7.25 2.54 15.19
CA ASP A 221 7.58 1.37 16.01
C ASP A 221 7.94 1.85 17.43
N ALA A 222 7.19 1.35 18.43
CA ALA A 222 7.18 1.82 19.81
C ALA A 222 7.67 0.77 20.82
#